data_AF-A0A1V6DG51-F1
#
_entry.id   AF-A0A1V6DG51-F1
#
_cell.length_a   1.000
_cell.length_b   1.000
_cell.length_c   1.000
_cell.angle_alpha   90.00
_cell.angle_beta   90.00
_cell.angle_gamma   90.00
#
_symmetry.space_group_name_H-M   'P 1'
#
loop_
_entity.id
_entity.type
_entity.pdbx_description
1 polymer ?
#
loop_
_entity_poly.entity_id
_entity_poly.type
_entity_poly.pdbx_seq_one_letter_code
_entity_poly.pdbx_strand_id
1 'polypeptide(L)'
;MTTVGSAESHKGVLENPDMISRTVLNKGLDDGTAFEILSIDIADVDVGRNIGARLQMDQAEADKNIAQAKAAERRFAALALEQENKAKVQEMRALVVEAEAEVPRALSDALRTGNMGAMDYYNLLNLKADTQMRDSISRSTGKAPASDDSGPDAGMR
;
A
#
# COMPACT_ATOMS: atom_id res chain seq x y z
N MET A 1 -19.36 -34.57 -47.20
CA MET A 1 -19.95 -34.66 -45.85
C MET A 1 -18.85 -34.38 -44.85
N THR A 2 -19.09 -33.57 -43.82
CA THR A 2 -18.09 -33.24 -42.80
C THR A 2 -18.68 -33.59 -41.44
N THR A 3 -18.09 -34.55 -40.73
CA THR A 3 -18.56 -34.99 -39.41
C THR A 3 -17.66 -34.40 -38.33
N VAL A 4 -18.24 -33.65 -37.38
CA VAL A 4 -17.50 -33.03 -36.29
C VAL A 4 -17.57 -33.91 -35.04
N GLY A 5 -16.40 -34.38 -34.58
CA GLY A 5 -16.21 -34.97 -33.26
C GLY A 5 -16.07 -33.88 -32.20
N SER A 6 -16.58 -34.11 -30.98
CA SER A 6 -16.47 -33.19 -29.85
C SER A 6 -15.95 -33.92 -28.62
N ALA A 7 -15.11 -33.26 -27.83
CA ALA A 7 -14.61 -33.77 -26.55
C ALA A 7 -14.65 -32.67 -25.50
N GLU A 8 -14.82 -33.02 -24.22
CA GLU A 8 -14.96 -32.06 -23.12
C GLU A 8 -13.68 -31.25 -22.87
N SER A 9 -12.52 -31.86 -23.10
CA SER A 9 -11.23 -31.21 -22.93
C SER A 9 -10.31 -31.57 -24.08
N HIS A 10 -9.67 -30.55 -24.65
CA HIS A 10 -8.63 -30.72 -25.64
C HIS A 10 -7.47 -31.62 -25.13
N LYS A 11 -7.20 -31.65 -23.81
CA LYS A 11 -6.21 -32.57 -23.22
C LYS A 11 -6.56 -34.04 -23.43
N GLY A 12 -7.83 -34.41 -23.28
CA GLY A 12 -8.27 -35.80 -23.47
C GLY A 12 -8.10 -36.28 -24.92
N VAL A 13 -8.19 -35.35 -25.87
CA VAL A 13 -7.93 -35.62 -27.29
C VAL A 13 -6.44 -35.78 -27.58
N LEU A 14 -5.58 -34.99 -26.93
CA LEU A 14 -4.13 -35.13 -27.07
C LEU A 14 -3.58 -36.42 -26.43
N GLU A 15 -4.16 -36.84 -25.31
CA GLU A 15 -3.71 -38.04 -24.61
C GLU A 15 -4.10 -39.32 -25.37
N ASN A 16 -5.24 -39.32 -26.06
CA ASN A 16 -5.74 -40.47 -26.83
C ASN A 16 -6.51 -40.00 -28.09
N PRO A 17 -5.82 -39.68 -29.20
CA PRO A 17 -6.45 -39.10 -30.39
C PRO A 17 -7.42 -40.07 -31.09
N ASP A 18 -7.22 -41.38 -30.93
CA ASP A 18 -8.10 -42.44 -31.45
C ASP A 18 -9.55 -42.37 -30.93
N MET A 19 -9.77 -41.74 -29.77
CA MET A 19 -11.11 -41.52 -29.20
C MET A 19 -12.03 -40.73 -30.15
N ILE A 20 -11.46 -39.76 -30.89
CA ILE A 20 -12.21 -39.00 -31.89
C ILE A 20 -12.56 -39.87 -33.09
N SER A 21 -11.63 -40.70 -33.58
CA SER A 21 -11.88 -41.61 -34.70
C SER A 21 -13.05 -42.55 -34.43
N ARG A 22 -13.13 -43.11 -33.22
CA ARG A 22 -14.27 -43.95 -32.80
C ARG A 22 -15.58 -43.18 -32.70
N THR A 23 -15.54 -41.95 -32.18
CA THR A 23 -16.72 -41.09 -32.06
C THR A 23 -17.28 -40.70 -33.43
N VAL A 24 -16.41 -40.50 -34.42
CA VAL A 24 -16.80 -40.18 -35.81
C VAL A 24 -17.34 -41.41 -36.53
N LEU A 25 -16.75 -42.60 -36.34
CA LEU A 25 -17.32 -43.87 -36.83
C LEU A 25 -18.72 -44.13 -36.28
N ASN A 26 -18.91 -43.98 -34.96
CA ASN A 26 -20.21 -44.16 -34.31
C ASN A 26 -21.29 -43.16 -34.76
N LYS A 27 -20.89 -42.02 -35.35
CA LYS A 27 -21.81 -41.03 -35.92
C LYS A 27 -22.23 -41.35 -37.36
N GLY A 28 -21.85 -42.51 -37.90
CA GLY A 28 -22.32 -43.00 -39.20
C GLY A 28 -21.64 -42.29 -40.37
N LEU A 29 -20.31 -42.29 -40.42
CA LEU A 29 -19.58 -41.73 -41.56
C LEU A 29 -19.78 -42.54 -42.85
N ASP A 30 -20.06 -43.83 -42.70
CA ASP A 30 -20.35 -44.82 -43.74
C ASP A 30 -21.86 -44.92 -44.08
N ASP A 31 -22.73 -44.26 -43.30
CA ASP A 31 -24.18 -44.27 -43.51
C ASP A 31 -24.55 -43.73 -44.90
N GLY A 32 -25.19 -44.58 -45.71
CA GLY A 32 -25.63 -44.23 -47.06
C GLY A 32 -24.58 -44.43 -48.15
N THR A 33 -23.46 -45.08 -47.84
CA THR A 33 -22.44 -45.49 -48.83
C THR A 33 -22.41 -47.01 -49.01
N ALA A 34 -21.97 -47.49 -50.17
CA ALA A 34 -21.79 -48.94 -50.44
C ALA A 34 -20.41 -49.47 -49.99
N PHE A 35 -19.72 -48.72 -49.12
CA PHE A 35 -18.34 -48.98 -48.71
C PHE A 35 -18.26 -49.09 -47.20
N GLU A 36 -17.43 -50.02 -46.72
CA GLU A 36 -17.11 -50.19 -45.30
C GLU A 36 -15.77 -49.51 -44.99
N ILE A 37 -15.70 -48.79 -43.87
CA ILE A 37 -14.48 -48.13 -43.42
C ILE A 37 -13.62 -49.16 -42.68
N LEU A 38 -12.45 -49.50 -43.24
CA LEU A 38 -11.51 -50.44 -42.61
C LEU A 38 -10.63 -49.77 -41.54
N SER A 39 -10.13 -48.56 -41.82
CA SER A 39 -9.27 -47.80 -40.91
C SER A 39 -9.47 -46.29 -41.09
N ILE A 40 -9.25 -45.55 -40.01
CA ILE A 40 -9.17 -44.08 -40.02
C ILE A 40 -7.80 -43.72 -39.46
N ASP A 41 -6.98 -43.07 -40.29
CA ASP A 41 -5.67 -42.58 -39.89
C ASP A 41 -5.74 -41.09 -39.56
N ILE A 42 -5.07 -40.68 -38.48
CA ILE A 42 -4.93 -39.28 -38.09
C ILE A 42 -3.61 -38.75 -38.65
N ALA A 43 -3.69 -37.81 -39.58
CA ALA A 43 -2.52 -37.24 -40.22
C ALA A 43 -1.80 -36.18 -39.37
N ASP A 44 -2.57 -35.29 -38.73
CA ASP A 44 -2.03 -34.23 -37.86
C ASP A 44 -3.11 -33.73 -36.87
N VAL A 45 -2.67 -33.23 -35.71
CA VAL A 45 -3.53 -32.65 -34.67
C VAL A 45 -2.99 -31.30 -34.25
N ASP A 46 -3.56 -30.24 -34.84
CA ASP A 46 -3.21 -28.87 -34.50
C ASP A 46 -3.97 -28.35 -33.28
N VAL A 47 -3.24 -27.84 -32.30
CA VAL A 47 -3.81 -27.14 -31.15
C VAL A 47 -3.91 -25.65 -31.46
N GLY A 48 -5.13 -25.13 -31.52
CA GLY A 48 -5.37 -23.70 -31.66
C GLY A 48 -4.91 -22.87 -30.46
N ARG A 49 -5.12 -21.56 -30.54
CA ARG A 49 -4.83 -20.64 -29.42
C ARG A 49 -5.66 -21.00 -28.19
N ASN A 50 -4.99 -21.20 -27.06
CA ASN A 50 -5.65 -21.48 -25.78
C ASN A 50 -6.22 -20.18 -25.18
N ILE A 51 -7.43 -19.82 -25.62
CA ILE A 51 -8.13 -18.60 -25.21
C ILE A 51 -8.35 -18.58 -23.69
N GLY A 52 -8.59 -19.74 -23.06
CA GLY A 52 -8.78 -19.84 -21.62
C GLY A 52 -7.53 -19.43 -20.81
N ALA A 53 -6.35 -19.93 -21.19
CA ALA A 53 -5.09 -19.56 -20.54
C ALA A 53 -4.80 -18.06 -20.69
N ARG A 54 -5.08 -17.49 -21.88
CA ARG A 54 -4.93 -16.06 -22.12
C ARG A 54 -5.89 -15.22 -21.27
N LEU A 55 -7.17 -15.58 -21.23
CA LEU A 55 -8.15 -14.90 -20.37
C LEU A 55 -7.77 -14.98 -18.90
N GLN A 56 -7.22 -16.10 -18.43
CA GLN A 56 -6.72 -16.25 -17.06
C GLN A 56 -5.51 -15.36 -16.78
N MET A 57 -4.58 -15.22 -17.74
CA MET A 57 -3.45 -14.29 -17.63
C MET A 57 -3.91 -12.84 -17.60
N ASP A 58 -4.83 -12.45 -18.50
CA ASP A 58 -5.38 -11.10 -18.58
C ASP A 58 -6.14 -10.75 -17.30
N GLN A 59 -6.90 -11.69 -16.74
CA GLN A 59 -7.59 -11.52 -15.45
C GLN A 59 -6.59 -11.32 -14.30
N ALA A 60 -5.53 -12.14 -14.23
CA ALA A 60 -4.51 -12.02 -13.20
C ALA A 60 -3.74 -10.69 -13.31
N GLU A 61 -3.50 -10.20 -14.52
CA GLU A 61 -2.86 -8.91 -14.75
C GLU A 61 -3.77 -7.74 -14.32
N ALA A 62 -5.07 -7.83 -14.62
CA ALA A 62 -6.06 -6.87 -14.14
C ALA A 62 -6.12 -6.86 -12.60
N ASP A 63 -6.17 -8.02 -11.96
CA ASP A 63 -6.20 -8.16 -10.51
C ASP A 63 -4.92 -7.59 -9.86
N LYS A 64 -3.76 -7.84 -10.46
CA LYS A 64 -2.48 -7.24 -10.05
C LYS A 64 -2.51 -5.72 -10.13
N ASN A 65 -3.04 -5.15 -11.21
CA ASN A 65 -3.14 -3.71 -11.39
C ASN A 65 -4.10 -3.09 -10.37
N ILE A 66 -5.25 -3.72 -10.09
CA ILE A 66 -6.20 -3.28 -9.05
C ILE A 66 -5.53 -3.30 -7.67
N ALA A 67 -4.80 -4.38 -7.35
CA ALA A 67 -4.10 -4.50 -6.08
C ALA A 67 -3.01 -3.42 -5.91
N GLN A 68 -2.23 -3.16 -6.96
CA GLN A 68 -1.22 -2.11 -6.97
C GLN A 68 -1.82 -0.71 -6.82
N ALA A 69 -2.92 -0.41 -7.53
CA ALA A 69 -3.63 0.85 -7.41
C ALA A 69 -4.16 1.08 -5.98
N LYS A 70 -4.76 0.05 -5.37
CA LYS A 70 -5.26 0.11 -3.99
C LYS A 70 -4.14 0.28 -2.96
N ALA A 71 -2.99 -0.35 -3.19
CA ALA A 71 -1.81 -0.15 -2.35
C ALA A 71 -1.26 1.29 -2.48
N ALA A 72 -1.26 1.85 -3.69
CA ALA A 72 -0.87 3.24 -3.92
C ALA A 72 -1.85 4.21 -3.24
N GLU A 73 -3.16 4.03 -3.39
CA GLU A 73 -4.20 4.83 -2.73
C GLU A 73 -3.99 4.90 -1.22
N ARG A 74 -3.75 3.76 -0.57
CA ARG A 74 -3.45 3.70 0.87
C ARG A 74 -2.19 4.48 1.25
N ARG A 75 -1.13 4.40 0.44
CA ARG A 75 0.11 5.16 0.67
C ARG A 75 -0.12 6.66 0.55
N PHE A 76 -0.87 7.09 -0.46
CA PHE A 76 -1.21 8.50 -0.64
C PHE A 76 -2.10 9.02 0.50
N ALA A 77 -3.08 8.24 0.94
CA ALA A 77 -3.92 8.59 2.08
C ALA A 77 -3.10 8.73 3.38
N ALA A 78 -2.15 7.82 3.63
CA ALA A 78 -1.27 7.92 4.78
C ALA A 78 -0.38 9.17 4.72
N LEU A 79 0.20 9.47 3.55
CA LEU A 79 1.00 10.68 3.36
C LEU A 79 0.17 11.95 3.53
N ALA A 80 -1.06 11.98 3.02
CA ALA A 80 -1.97 13.10 3.20
C ALA A 80 -2.29 13.34 4.69
N LEU A 81 -2.58 12.27 5.44
CA LEU A 81 -2.81 12.34 6.88
C LEU A 81 -1.56 12.83 7.65
N GLU A 82 -0.37 12.38 7.25
CA GLU A 82 0.88 12.86 7.83
C GLU A 82 1.05 14.36 7.60
N GLN A 83 0.77 14.86 6.39
CA GLN A 83 0.86 16.28 6.07
C GLN A 83 -0.20 17.10 6.83
N GLU A 84 -1.43 16.60 6.92
CA GLU A 84 -2.48 17.23 7.71
C GLU A 84 -2.09 17.34 9.19
N ASN A 85 -1.52 16.27 9.76
CA ASN A 85 -1.04 16.29 11.14
C ASN A 85 0.15 17.25 11.33
N LYS A 86 1.08 17.31 10.37
CA LYS A 86 2.17 18.30 10.39
C LYS A 86 1.63 19.74 10.37
N ALA A 87 0.65 20.02 9.52
CA ALA A 87 0.00 21.33 9.46
C ALA A 87 -0.70 21.67 10.77
N LYS A 88 -1.47 20.74 11.36
CA LYS A 88 -2.11 20.91 12.68
C LYS A 88 -1.10 21.18 13.79
N VAL A 89 0.02 20.46 13.81
CA VAL A 89 1.08 20.70 14.80
C VAL A 89 1.67 22.11 14.63
N GLN A 90 1.85 22.59 13.41
CA GLN A 90 2.34 23.94 13.14
C GLN A 90 1.32 25.01 13.58
N GLU A 91 0.03 24.81 13.27
CA GLU A 91 -1.06 25.69 13.71
C GLU A 91 -1.12 25.77 15.24
N MET A 92 -1.13 24.62 15.93
CA MET A 92 -1.15 24.58 17.38
C MET A 92 0.10 25.23 17.99
N ARG A 93 1.27 25.05 17.39
CA ARG A 93 2.49 25.75 17.82
C ARG A 93 2.37 27.27 17.65
N ALA A 94 1.77 27.74 16.56
CA ALA A 94 1.54 29.16 16.35
C ALA A 94 0.61 29.73 17.42
N LEU A 95 -0.47 29.01 17.77
CA LEU A 95 -1.38 29.40 18.86
C LEU A 95 -0.68 29.45 20.22
N VAL A 96 0.19 28.49 20.53
CA VAL A 96 1.00 28.51 21.77
C VAL A 96 1.92 29.73 21.79
N VAL A 97 2.60 30.02 20.68
CA VAL A 97 3.49 31.20 20.57
C VAL A 97 2.70 32.50 20.71
N GLU A 98 1.50 32.58 20.15
CA GLU A 98 0.61 33.74 20.30
C GLU A 98 0.23 33.95 21.77
N ALA A 99 -0.22 32.89 22.46
CA ALA A 99 -0.55 32.95 23.88
C ALA A 99 0.67 33.28 24.75
N GLU A 100 1.84 32.71 24.44
CA GLU A 100 3.09 33.04 25.14
C GLU A 100 3.51 34.51 24.92
N ALA A 101 3.22 35.08 23.74
CA ALA A 101 3.52 36.48 23.43
C ALA A 101 2.62 37.48 24.19
N GLU A 102 1.45 37.05 24.67
CA GLU A 102 0.60 37.87 25.52
C GLU A 102 1.23 38.14 26.89
N VAL A 103 2.02 37.20 27.43
CA VAL A 103 2.62 37.33 28.77
C VAL A 103 3.63 38.50 28.84
N PRO A 104 4.62 38.62 27.93
CA PRO A 104 5.51 39.79 27.89
C PRO A 104 4.79 41.11 27.64
N ARG A 105 3.72 41.09 26.82
CA ARG A 105 2.90 42.30 26.58
C ARG A 105 2.20 42.75 27.86
N ALA A 106 1.51 41.84 28.53
CA ALA A 106 0.86 42.11 29.82
C ALA A 106 1.87 42.57 30.89
N LEU A 107 3.06 41.96 30.92
CA LEU A 107 4.15 42.37 31.83
C LEU A 107 4.63 43.79 31.54
N SER A 108 4.78 44.14 30.27
CA SER A 108 5.17 45.48 29.83
C SER A 108 4.11 46.52 30.20
N ASP A 109 2.83 46.18 30.04
CA ASP A 109 1.71 47.05 30.44
C ASP A 109 1.60 47.20 31.97
N ALA A 110 1.85 46.15 32.74
CA ALA A 110 1.88 46.21 34.21
C ALA A 110 2.98 47.15 34.72
N LEU A 111 4.17 47.11 34.10
CA LEU A 111 5.27 48.02 34.41
C LEU A 111 4.94 49.47 34.02
N ARG A 112 4.30 49.68 32.87
CA ARG A 112 3.92 51.03 32.39
C ARG A 112 2.81 51.67 33.22
N THR A 113 1.82 50.88 33.64
CA THR A 113 0.68 51.33 34.44
C THR A 113 0.99 51.47 35.93
N GLY A 114 2.18 51.03 36.37
CA GLY A 114 2.64 51.11 37.75
C GLY A 114 2.10 50.01 38.67
N ASN A 115 1.45 48.98 38.11
CA ASN A 115 0.97 47.81 38.86
C ASN A 115 2.11 46.85 39.26
N MET A 116 3.29 46.99 38.65
CA MET A 116 4.50 46.26 39.02
C MET A 116 5.68 47.23 39.13
N GLY A 117 6.47 47.13 40.20
CA GLY A 117 7.63 47.99 40.43
C GLY A 117 8.91 47.48 39.75
N ALA A 118 9.89 48.37 39.57
CA ALA A 118 11.21 48.00 39.04
C ALA A 118 11.92 46.94 39.91
N MET A 119 11.81 47.05 41.24
CA MET A 119 12.37 46.07 42.17
C MET A 119 11.69 44.71 42.04
N ASP A 120 10.37 44.66 41.82
CA ASP A 120 9.63 43.40 41.63
C ASP A 120 10.06 42.69 40.34
N TYR A 121 10.30 43.45 39.26
CA TYR A 121 10.81 42.90 38.01
C TYR A 121 12.22 42.31 38.15
N TYR A 122 13.13 43.01 38.85
CA TYR A 122 14.46 42.48 39.12
C TYR A 122 14.43 41.23 40.01
N ASN A 123 13.52 41.18 40.99
CA ASN A 123 13.30 39.98 41.81
C ASN A 123 12.82 38.80 40.95
N LEU A 124 11.89 39.04 40.02
CA LEU A 124 11.41 38.03 39.08
C LEU A 124 12.52 37.50 38.16
N LEU A 125 13.39 38.39 37.66
CA LEU A 125 14.56 38.01 36.86
C LEU A 125 15.55 37.15 37.65
N ASN A 126 15.82 37.51 38.91
CA ASN A 126 16.69 36.72 39.78
C ASN A 126 16.11 35.32 40.03
N LEU A 127 14.81 35.23 40.32
CA LEU A 127 14.14 33.95 40.54
C LEU A 127 14.15 33.07 39.28
N LYS A 128 13.99 33.67 38.09
CA LYS A 128 14.11 32.96 36.81
C LYS A 128 15.54 32.45 36.58
N ALA A 129 16.56 33.26 36.89
CA ALA A 129 17.96 32.85 36.78
C ALA A 129 18.29 31.69 37.73
N ASP A 130 17.86 31.76 38.98
CA ASP A 130 18.04 30.69 39.97
C ASP A 130 17.36 29.38 39.54
N THR A 131 16.17 29.48 38.96
CA THR A 131 15.45 28.32 38.42
C THR A 131 16.21 27.69 37.25
N GLN A 132 16.70 28.50 36.30
CA GLN A 132 17.50 28.01 35.18
C GLN A 132 18.83 27.36 35.62
N MET A 133 19.48 27.92 36.65
CA MET A 133 20.67 27.32 37.26
C MET A 133 20.35 25.99 37.93
N ARG A 134 19.22 25.87 38.64
CA ARG A 134 18.80 24.60 39.23
C ARG A 134 18.49 23.54 38.18
N ASP A 135 17.81 23.91 37.10
CA ASP A 135 17.49 22.99 36.00
C ASP A 135 18.76 22.50 35.28
N SER A 136 19.76 23.37 35.09
CA SER A 136 21.03 22.98 34.47
C SER A 136 21.85 22.05 35.37
N ILE A 137 21.89 22.31 36.68
CA ILE A 137 22.53 21.42 37.67
C ILE A 137 21.80 20.07 37.76
N SER A 138 20.46 20.06 37.72
CA SER A 138 19.68 18.82 37.70
C SER A 138 19.97 17.98 36.45
N ARG A 139 20.08 18.61 35.28
CA ARG A 139 20.46 17.92 34.03
C ARG A 139 21.90 17.43 34.01
N SER A 140 22.83 18.07 34.70
CA SER A 140 24.23 17.64 34.76
C SER A 140 24.49 16.57 35.82
N THR A 141 23.66 16.50 36.87
CA THR A 141 23.77 15.52 37.96
C THR A 141 22.82 14.33 37.80
N GLY A 142 21.80 14.45 36.93
CA GLY A 142 20.91 13.36 36.52
C GLY A 142 21.49 12.55 35.37
N LYS A 143 21.71 11.25 35.63
CA LYS A 143 22.01 10.16 34.70
C LYS A 143 21.58 10.47 33.25
N ALA A 144 22.55 10.46 32.34
CA ALA A 144 22.34 10.60 30.90
C ALA A 144 21.15 9.72 30.45
N PRO A 145 20.14 10.28 29.76
CA PRO A 145 19.11 9.44 29.16
C PRO A 145 19.82 8.55 28.16
N ALA A 146 19.68 7.23 28.33
CA ALA A 146 20.12 6.26 27.35
C ALA A 146 19.47 6.67 26.02
N SER A 147 20.30 7.03 25.04
CA SER A 147 19.87 7.25 23.67
C SER A 147 19.29 5.93 23.17
N ASP A 148 17.96 5.87 23.12
CA ASP A 148 17.23 4.82 22.42
C ASP A 148 17.41 5.09 20.92
N ASP A 149 18.54 4.63 20.40
CA ASP A 149 18.86 4.64 18.97
C ASP A 149 18.09 3.49 18.30
N SER A 150 16.78 3.69 18.12
CA SER A 150 15.97 2.87 17.23
C SER A 150 15.67 3.67 15.97
N GLY A 151 16.69 3.83 15.13
CA GLY A 151 16.50 4.25 13.74
C GLY A 151 15.71 3.19 12.96
N PRO A 152 14.82 3.58 12.03
CA PRO A 152 14.03 2.63 11.27
C PRO A 152 14.95 1.86 10.32
N ASP A 153 14.90 0.53 10.42
CA ASP A 153 15.50 -0.43 9.51
C ASP A 153 15.12 -0.10 8.06
N ALA A 154 16.02 0.58 7.36
CA ALA A 154 15.93 0.87 5.95
C ALA A 154 16.71 -0.20 5.18
N GLY A 155 15.98 -1.18 4.65
CA GLY A 155 16.42 -1.90 3.46
C GLY A 155 16.48 -3.42 3.59
N MET A 156 15.34 -4.09 3.50
CA MET A 156 15.30 -5.43 2.93
C MET A 156 15.20 -5.30 1.40
N ARG A 157 16.30 -5.65 0.75
CA ARG A 157 16.38 -6.03 -0.67
C ARG A 157 15.56 -7.30 -0.93
#